data_AF-A0AAV3F6L2-F1
#
_entry.id   AF-A0AAV3F6L2-F1
#
_cell.length_a   1.000
_cell.length_b   1.000
_cell.length_c   1.000
_cell.angle_alpha   90.00
_cell.angle_beta   90.00
_cell.angle_gamma   90.00
#
_symmetry.space_group_name_H-M   'P 1'
#
loop_
_entity.id
_entity.type
_entity.pdbx_description
1 polymer ?
#
loop_
_entity_poly.entity_id
_entity_poly.type
_entity_poly.pdbx_seq_one_letter_code
_entity_poly.pdbx_strand_id
1 'polypeptide(L)'
;MTTQDYIDNNETNTLKKGDIVKMINCVEAQVNQDVQWICQTTSFKDKGGDDVVFLEGFSGYFLCEYLDKIEVQWYNLIQIKNLVFTQEFLNGNVSLPDVFEKLDFDKYSGNLDIYENGRMLNCTVFATEQNKEVLSEVIQDFPAFFRYQEAETGRDNRYINIACITEFMACNGLGYVKYNRATDKLYYDHKCTDF
;
A
#
# COMPACT_ATOMS: atom_id res chain seq x y z
N MET A 1 28.47 0.79 -15.68
CA MET A 1 27.02 0.61 -15.84
C MET A 1 26.48 0.34 -14.45
N THR A 2 25.56 1.16 -13.96
CA THR A 2 24.92 0.89 -12.66
C THR A 2 23.99 -0.32 -12.79
N THR A 3 23.59 -0.92 -11.67
CA THR A 3 22.60 -2.01 -11.68
C THR A 3 21.30 -1.57 -12.33
N GLN A 4 20.86 -0.33 -12.07
CA GLN A 4 19.64 0.22 -12.67
C GLN A 4 19.78 0.40 -14.18
N ASP A 5 20.89 0.99 -14.67
CA ASP A 5 21.12 1.14 -16.10
C ASP A 5 21.12 -0.22 -16.82
N TYR A 6 21.64 -1.26 -16.18
CA TYR A 6 21.63 -2.60 -16.75
C TYR A 6 20.21 -3.17 -16.84
N ILE A 7 19.42 -3.04 -15.77
CA ILE A 7 18.02 -3.49 -15.74
C ILE A 7 17.23 -2.79 -16.85
N ASP A 8 17.29 -1.45 -16.91
CA ASP A 8 16.52 -0.64 -17.86
C ASP A 8 16.85 -0.99 -19.33
N ASN A 9 18.09 -1.37 -19.62
CA ASN A 9 18.53 -1.77 -20.97
C ASN A 9 18.23 -3.24 -21.31
N ASN A 10 17.81 -4.05 -20.34
CA ASN A 10 17.56 -5.48 -20.51
C ASN A 10 16.16 -5.89 -20.06
N GLU A 11 15.23 -4.94 -19.89
CA GLU A 11 13.85 -5.23 -19.47
C GLU A 11 13.16 -6.23 -20.40
N THR A 12 12.29 -7.03 -19.80
CA THR A 12 11.38 -7.96 -20.48
C THR A 12 9.94 -7.67 -20.06
N ASN A 13 8.99 -8.40 -20.63
CA ASN A 13 7.56 -8.20 -20.38
C ASN A 13 6.93 -9.28 -19.48
N THR A 14 7.75 -10.12 -18.84
CA THR A 14 7.28 -11.28 -18.07
C THR A 14 6.63 -10.85 -16.76
N LEU A 15 7.27 -9.96 -15.99
CA LEU A 15 6.75 -9.36 -14.77
C LEU A 15 7.05 -7.86 -14.74
N LYS A 16 6.19 -7.08 -14.11
CA LYS A 16 6.38 -5.64 -13.95
C LYS A 16 6.67 -5.28 -12.50
N LYS A 17 7.38 -4.16 -12.29
CA LYS A 17 7.53 -3.57 -10.97
C LYS A 17 6.15 -3.42 -10.29
N GLY A 18 6.07 -3.86 -9.04
CA GLY A 18 4.87 -3.89 -8.21
C GLY A 18 3.93 -5.08 -8.46
N ASP A 19 4.20 -5.95 -9.44
CA ASP A 19 3.46 -7.22 -9.55
C ASP A 19 3.67 -8.05 -8.27
N ILE A 20 2.61 -8.73 -7.84
CA ILE A 20 2.67 -9.65 -6.72
C ILE A 20 2.84 -11.05 -7.25
N VAL A 21 3.75 -11.78 -6.65
CA VAL A 21 4.09 -13.15 -7.05
C VAL A 21 4.19 -14.05 -5.84
N LYS A 22 4.01 -15.35 -6.06
CA LYS A 22 4.44 -16.39 -5.13
C LYS A 22 5.49 -17.25 -5.81
N MET A 23 6.39 -17.80 -5.01
CA MET A 23 7.34 -18.80 -5.50
C MET A 23 6.59 -20.12 -5.74
N ILE A 24 6.89 -20.78 -6.85
CA ILE A 24 6.32 -22.08 -7.23
C ILE A 24 7.41 -23.03 -7.70
N ASN A 25 7.19 -24.32 -7.52
CA ASN A 25 8.02 -25.40 -8.07
C ASN A 25 9.53 -25.31 -7.74
N CYS A 26 9.91 -24.69 -6.61
CA CYS A 26 11.29 -24.59 -6.13
C CYS A 26 11.39 -24.90 -4.63
N VAL A 27 12.61 -25.06 -4.12
CA VAL A 27 12.85 -25.38 -2.70
C VAL A 27 12.43 -24.21 -1.81
N GLU A 28 12.69 -22.98 -2.24
CA GLU A 28 12.29 -21.76 -1.56
C GLU A 28 10.76 -21.68 -1.40
N ALA A 29 9.98 -22.16 -2.38
CA ALA A 29 8.53 -22.23 -2.28
C ALA A 29 8.05 -23.22 -1.20
N GLN A 30 8.81 -24.28 -0.92
CA GLN A 30 8.47 -25.23 0.15
C GLN A 30 8.66 -24.63 1.54
N VAL A 31 9.64 -23.74 1.69
CA VAL A 31 9.95 -23.04 2.95
C VAL A 31 9.05 -21.82 3.13
N ASN A 32 8.73 -21.13 2.04
CA ASN A 32 7.94 -19.90 2.03
C ASN A 32 6.52 -20.15 1.49
N GLN A 33 5.85 -21.19 1.99
CA GLN A 33 4.48 -21.50 1.60
C GLN A 33 3.57 -20.31 1.92
N ASP A 34 2.73 -19.94 0.94
CA ASP A 34 1.79 -18.82 0.98
C ASP A 34 2.41 -17.41 1.14
N VAL A 35 3.74 -17.28 1.11
CA VAL A 35 4.39 -15.97 1.12
C VAL A 35 4.26 -15.31 -0.24
N GLN A 36 3.80 -14.06 -0.23
CA GLN A 36 3.68 -13.22 -1.41
C GLN A 36 4.82 -12.21 -1.42
N TRP A 37 5.36 -11.97 -2.60
CA TRP A 37 6.48 -11.06 -2.83
C TRP A 37 6.08 -9.99 -3.83
N ILE A 38 6.64 -8.80 -3.65
CA ILE A 38 6.44 -7.68 -4.56
C ILE A 38 7.65 -7.59 -5.48
N CYS A 39 7.42 -7.51 -6.78
CA CYS A 39 8.48 -7.23 -7.75
C CYS A 39 9.03 -5.80 -7.53
N GLN A 40 10.24 -5.69 -7.03
CA GLN A 40 10.95 -4.42 -6.84
C GLN A 40 11.32 -3.76 -8.19
N THR A 41 11.51 -4.56 -9.24
CA THR A 41 11.88 -4.13 -10.59
C THR A 41 10.92 -4.72 -11.63
N THR A 42 10.91 -4.18 -12.84
CA THR A 42 10.45 -4.93 -14.02
C THR A 42 11.37 -6.13 -14.21
N SER A 43 10.87 -7.24 -14.77
CA SER A 43 11.73 -8.36 -15.13
C SER A 43 12.75 -7.93 -16.19
N PHE A 44 13.93 -8.52 -16.17
CA PHE A 44 15.02 -8.22 -17.08
C PHE A 44 15.87 -9.46 -17.35
N LYS A 45 16.66 -9.42 -18.43
CA LYS A 45 17.62 -10.49 -18.75
C LYS A 45 18.87 -10.39 -17.89
N ASP A 46 19.16 -11.46 -17.17
CA ASP A 46 20.43 -11.62 -16.46
C ASP A 46 21.58 -11.84 -17.48
N LYS A 47 22.80 -12.06 -16.96
CA LYS A 47 23.97 -12.31 -17.84
C LYS A 47 23.92 -13.68 -18.54
N GLY A 48 23.18 -14.64 -17.99
CA GLY A 48 22.90 -15.93 -18.60
C GLY A 48 21.84 -15.87 -19.70
N GLY A 49 21.07 -14.78 -19.78
CA GLY A 49 19.95 -14.62 -20.70
C GLY A 49 18.62 -15.13 -20.12
N ASP A 50 18.61 -15.50 -18.84
CA ASP A 50 17.43 -15.90 -18.11
C ASP A 50 16.63 -14.68 -17.66
N ASP A 51 15.32 -14.87 -17.51
CA ASP A 51 14.43 -13.79 -17.12
C ASP A 51 14.32 -13.73 -15.60
N VAL A 52 14.72 -12.60 -15.01
CA VAL A 52 14.85 -12.44 -13.56
C VAL A 52 14.21 -11.15 -13.07
N VAL A 53 13.87 -11.11 -11.78
CA VAL A 53 13.30 -9.92 -11.13
C VAL A 53 13.85 -9.79 -9.71
N PHE A 54 14.04 -8.56 -9.23
CA PHE A 54 14.29 -8.34 -7.80
C PHE A 54 12.98 -8.35 -7.04
N LEU A 55 12.95 -9.03 -5.89
CA LEU A 55 11.78 -9.08 -5.00
C LEU A 55 12.08 -8.27 -3.73
N GLU A 56 11.11 -7.51 -3.24
CA GLU A 56 11.28 -6.72 -2.02
C GLU A 56 11.58 -7.60 -0.81
N GLY A 57 12.63 -7.27 -0.06
CA GLY A 57 13.06 -8.04 1.11
C GLY A 57 13.74 -9.38 0.81
N PHE A 58 13.84 -9.78 -0.46
CA PHE A 58 14.60 -10.96 -0.87
C PHE A 58 16.03 -10.60 -1.27
N SER A 59 17.00 -11.39 -0.82
CA SER A 59 18.40 -11.13 -1.14
C SER A 59 18.72 -11.65 -2.55
N GLY A 60 18.80 -10.73 -3.52
CA GLY A 60 19.15 -11.03 -4.91
C GLY A 60 17.96 -11.03 -5.85
N TYR A 61 18.21 -11.34 -7.12
CA TYR A 61 17.15 -11.52 -8.12
C TYR A 61 16.68 -12.97 -8.13
N PHE A 62 15.44 -13.19 -8.57
CA PHE A 62 14.80 -14.49 -8.65
C PHE A 62 14.37 -14.78 -10.09
N LEU A 63 14.41 -16.04 -10.49
CA LEU A 63 14.02 -16.48 -11.83
C LEU A 63 12.50 -16.40 -12.00
N CYS A 64 12.05 -15.74 -13.06
CA CYS A 64 10.62 -15.53 -13.32
C CYS A 64 9.87 -16.83 -13.60
N GLU A 65 10.53 -17.87 -14.10
CA GLU A 65 9.91 -19.18 -14.36
C GLU A 65 9.41 -19.89 -13.09
N TYR A 66 9.96 -19.54 -11.93
CA TYR A 66 9.54 -20.06 -10.62
C TYR A 66 8.64 -19.08 -9.87
N LEU A 67 8.08 -18.09 -10.57
CA LEU A 67 7.16 -17.11 -10.01
C LEU A 67 5.80 -17.25 -10.69
N ASP A 68 4.77 -17.39 -9.88
CA ASP A 68 3.38 -17.32 -10.35
C ASP A 68 2.83 -15.94 -10.00
N LYS A 69 2.41 -15.19 -11.02
CA LYS A 69 1.80 -13.88 -10.82
C LYS A 69 0.46 -14.08 -10.13
N ILE A 70 0.32 -13.48 -8.96
CA ILE A 70 -0.93 -13.47 -8.22
C ILE A 70 -1.77 -12.33 -8.79
N GLU A 71 -2.91 -12.69 -9.37
CA GLU A 71 -3.95 -11.72 -9.59
C GLU A 71 -4.51 -11.32 -8.23
N VAL A 72 -4.10 -10.14 -7.77
CA VAL A 72 -4.63 -9.55 -6.55
C VAL A 72 -6.08 -9.26 -6.82
N GLN A 73 -6.93 -10.04 -6.17
CA GLN A 73 -8.33 -9.70 -6.08
C GLN A 73 -8.39 -8.52 -5.13
N TRP A 74 -8.42 -7.30 -5.67
CA TRP A 74 -8.40 -6.06 -4.88
C TRP A 74 -9.63 -5.92 -3.95
N TYR A 75 -10.62 -6.80 -4.08
CA TYR A 75 -11.72 -6.97 -3.12
C TYR A 75 -11.39 -7.93 -1.95
N ASN A 76 -10.29 -8.69 -2.01
CA ASN A 76 -9.83 -9.59 -0.96
C ASN A 76 -8.93 -8.83 0.02
N LEU A 77 -9.60 -8.18 0.98
CA LEU A 77 -9.00 -7.31 1.99
C LEU A 77 -7.83 -7.94 2.75
N ILE A 78 -7.77 -9.27 2.92
CA ILE A 78 -6.72 -9.95 3.70
C ILE A 78 -5.33 -9.83 3.03
N GLN A 79 -5.25 -10.00 1.71
CA GLN A 79 -3.98 -9.93 0.97
C GLN A 79 -3.45 -8.50 0.92
N ILE A 80 -4.36 -7.52 0.85
CA ILE A 80 -4.03 -6.10 0.78
C ILE A 80 -3.47 -5.60 2.13
N LYS A 81 -3.97 -6.11 3.27
CA LYS A 81 -3.54 -5.63 4.60
C LYS A 81 -2.04 -5.63 4.76
N ASN A 82 -1.45 -6.81 4.58
CA ASN A 82 -0.04 -7.07 4.85
C ASN A 82 0.88 -6.55 3.75
N LEU A 83 0.32 -6.14 2.63
CA LEU A 83 1.04 -5.55 1.51
C LEU A 83 1.15 -4.04 1.67
N VAL A 84 0.02 -3.40 1.97
CA VAL A 84 -0.12 -1.94 1.93
C VAL A 84 0.24 -1.31 3.26
N PHE A 85 -0.20 -1.90 4.37
CA PHE A 85 -0.17 -1.24 5.67
C PHE A 85 0.89 -1.83 6.61
N THR A 86 1.49 -0.98 7.43
CA THR A 86 2.47 -1.38 8.45
C THR A 86 1.85 -2.32 9.48
N GLN A 87 2.66 -3.21 10.07
CA GLN A 87 2.18 -4.09 11.14
C GLN A 87 1.78 -3.28 12.39
N GLU A 88 2.46 -2.18 12.66
CA GLU A 88 2.12 -1.25 13.75
C GLU A 88 0.70 -0.71 13.58
N PHE A 89 0.33 -0.28 12.37
CA PHE A 89 -1.03 0.17 12.09
C PHE A 89 -2.06 -0.96 12.19
N LEU A 90 -1.76 -2.12 11.60
CA LEU A 90 -2.66 -3.29 11.64
C LEU A 90 -2.91 -3.81 13.05
N ASN A 91 -1.93 -3.66 13.95
CA ASN A 91 -2.07 -4.01 15.36
C ASN A 91 -2.74 -2.90 16.20
N GLY A 92 -3.13 -1.78 15.59
CA GLY A 92 -3.76 -0.65 16.27
C GLY A 92 -2.80 0.17 17.14
N ASN A 93 -1.49 0.07 16.89
CA ASN A 93 -0.45 0.80 17.64
C ASN A 93 -0.16 2.20 17.06
N VAL A 94 -0.80 2.57 15.95
CA VAL A 94 -0.66 3.88 15.31
C VAL A 94 -1.88 4.74 15.61
N SER A 95 -1.65 5.93 16.14
CA SER A 95 -2.68 6.94 16.38
C SER A 95 -2.93 7.74 15.10
N LEU A 96 -4.00 7.42 14.37
CA LEU A 96 -4.34 8.17 13.17
C LEU A 96 -4.58 9.68 13.40
N PRO A 97 -5.21 10.14 14.49
CA PRO A 97 -5.30 11.57 14.76
C PRO A 97 -3.92 12.23 14.81
N ASP A 98 -2.93 11.61 15.47
CA ASP A 98 -1.58 12.16 15.57
C ASP A 98 -0.85 12.14 14.22
N VAL A 99 -1.09 11.11 13.39
CA VAL A 99 -0.59 11.06 12.01
C VAL A 99 -1.21 12.18 11.18
N PHE A 100 -2.52 12.38 11.29
CA PHE A 100 -3.26 13.37 10.51
C PHE A 100 -2.93 14.81 10.92
N GLU A 101 -2.65 15.08 12.20
CA GLU A 101 -2.19 16.40 12.64
C GLU A 101 -0.84 16.82 12.02
N LYS A 102 -0.02 15.85 11.59
CA LYS A 102 1.27 16.10 10.92
C LYS A 102 1.15 16.28 9.40
N LEU A 103 -0.01 15.96 8.81
CA LEU A 103 -0.21 16.04 7.37
C LEU A 103 -0.30 17.49 6.90
N ASP A 104 0.31 17.75 5.75
CA ASP A 104 0.13 19.01 5.04
C ASP A 104 -1.07 18.92 4.10
N PHE A 105 -2.11 19.67 4.45
CA PHE A 105 -3.38 19.74 3.73
C PHE A 105 -3.46 20.90 2.71
N ASP A 106 -2.36 21.55 2.32
CA ASP A 106 -2.39 22.84 1.59
C ASP A 106 -3.31 22.90 0.32
N LYS A 107 -3.76 24.14 0.03
CA LYS A 107 -4.79 24.75 -0.87
C LYS A 107 -5.56 23.99 -1.98
N TYR A 108 -5.22 22.77 -2.36
CA TYR A 108 -5.96 21.99 -3.37
C TYR A 108 -6.30 20.56 -2.93
N SER A 109 -6.11 20.24 -1.64
CA SER A 109 -6.84 19.13 -1.03
C SER A 109 -8.35 19.44 -1.12
N GLY A 110 -9.15 18.47 -1.57
CA GLY A 110 -10.60 18.62 -1.49
C GLY A 110 -11.01 18.81 -0.03
N ASN A 111 -12.06 19.61 0.22
CA ASN A 111 -12.63 19.76 1.55
C ASN A 111 -12.83 18.37 2.18
N LEU A 112 -12.45 18.22 3.45
CA LEU A 112 -12.81 17.06 4.26
C LEU A 112 -14.34 17.00 4.32
N ASP A 113 -14.95 16.20 3.45
CA ASP A 113 -16.39 15.96 3.47
C ASP A 113 -16.66 14.89 4.53
N ILE A 114 -16.96 15.37 5.74
CA ILE A 114 -17.25 14.53 6.90
C ILE A 114 -18.72 14.65 7.26
N TYR A 115 -19.42 13.53 7.19
CA TYR A 115 -20.87 13.45 7.40
C TYR A 115 -21.21 13.27 8.89
N GLU A 116 -22.47 13.54 9.26
CA GLU A 116 -22.97 13.52 10.64
C GLU A 116 -22.77 12.18 11.37
N ASN A 117 -22.55 11.08 10.64
CA ASN A 117 -22.27 9.75 11.18
C ASN A 117 -20.78 9.49 11.48
N GLY A 118 -19.93 10.52 11.42
CA GLY A 118 -18.50 10.40 11.74
C GLY A 118 -17.68 9.67 10.68
N ARG A 119 -18.24 9.36 9.49
CA ARG A 119 -17.48 8.79 8.38
C ARG A 119 -16.83 9.89 7.54
N MET A 120 -15.52 9.76 7.31
CA MET A 120 -14.80 10.57 6.33
C MET A 120 -15.06 9.99 4.94
N LEU A 121 -15.78 10.73 4.09
CA LEU A 121 -16.14 10.25 2.75
C LEU A 121 -15.10 10.63 1.70
N ASN A 122 -14.44 11.78 1.89
CA ASN A 122 -13.47 12.28 0.93
C ASN A 122 -12.44 13.13 1.67
N CYS A 123 -11.24 12.58 1.84
CA CYS A 123 -10.11 13.29 2.42
C CYS A 123 -8.88 12.89 1.62
N THR A 124 -8.30 13.84 0.90
CA THR A 124 -7.13 13.57 0.06
C THR A 124 -6.04 14.58 0.34
N VAL A 125 -4.81 14.10 0.46
CA VAL A 125 -3.62 14.95 0.49
C VAL A 125 -2.78 14.71 -0.75
N PHE A 126 -1.94 15.68 -1.14
CA PHE A 126 -0.97 15.44 -2.21
C PHE A 126 0.06 14.41 -1.77
N ALA A 127 0.51 13.57 -2.70
CA ALA A 127 1.59 12.62 -2.50
C ALA A 127 2.98 13.30 -2.50
N THR A 128 3.14 14.36 -1.71
CA THR A 128 4.44 15.02 -1.46
C THR A 128 5.34 14.10 -0.64
N GLU A 129 6.65 14.31 -0.71
CA GLU A 129 7.59 13.52 0.09
C GLU A 129 7.33 13.66 1.60
N GLN A 130 6.97 14.87 2.07
CA GLN A 130 6.56 15.08 3.46
C GLN A 130 5.33 14.25 3.85
N ASN A 131 4.27 14.27 3.04
CA ASN A 131 3.05 13.51 3.37
C ASN A 131 3.29 12.01 3.28
N LYS A 132 4.13 11.54 2.35
CA LYS A 132 4.54 10.13 2.29
C LYS A 132 5.36 9.72 3.51
N GLU A 133 6.27 10.58 3.97
CA GLU A 133 7.06 10.35 5.19
C GLU A 133 6.14 10.23 6.42
N VAL A 134 5.21 11.16 6.61
CA VAL A 134 4.21 11.09 7.70
C VAL A 134 3.35 9.83 7.59
N LEU A 135 2.86 9.51 6.39
CA LEU A 135 2.01 8.34 6.17
C LEU A 135 2.79 7.02 6.16
N SER A 136 4.12 7.03 6.18
CA SER A 136 4.91 5.81 6.31
C SER A 136 4.72 5.10 7.65
N GLU A 137 4.21 5.82 8.67
CA GLU A 137 3.74 5.23 9.93
C GLU A 137 2.57 4.23 9.68
N VAL A 138 1.80 4.41 8.60
CA VAL A 138 0.60 3.65 8.27
C VAL A 138 0.78 2.78 7.01
N ILE A 139 1.44 3.31 5.98
CA ILE A 139 1.61 2.72 4.65
C ILE A 139 3.07 2.28 4.52
N GLN A 140 3.31 0.98 4.35
CA GLN A 140 4.65 0.45 4.12
C GLN A 140 5.03 0.45 2.62
N ASP A 141 4.04 0.29 1.72
CA ASP A 141 4.25 0.29 0.28
C ASP A 141 3.24 1.23 -0.40
N PHE A 142 3.74 2.41 -0.81
CA PHE A 142 2.97 3.41 -1.53
C PHE A 142 2.54 2.98 -2.93
N PRO A 143 3.41 2.41 -3.79
CA PRO A 143 2.99 1.78 -5.04
C PRO A 143 1.80 0.81 -4.87
N ALA A 144 1.84 -0.07 -3.88
CA ALA A 144 0.73 -0.97 -3.58
C ALA A 144 -0.52 -0.21 -3.08
N PHE A 145 -0.34 0.77 -2.18
CA PHE A 145 -1.43 1.62 -1.71
C PHE A 145 -2.14 2.34 -2.87
N PHE A 146 -1.40 2.87 -3.84
CA PHE A 146 -2.00 3.58 -4.97
C PHE A 146 -2.82 2.67 -5.86
N ARG A 147 -2.38 1.43 -6.08
CA ARG A 147 -3.17 0.43 -6.81
C ARG A 147 -4.45 0.07 -6.06
N TYR A 148 -4.35 -0.11 -4.73
CA TYR A 148 -5.51 -0.34 -3.86
C TYR A 148 -6.50 0.82 -3.93
N GLN A 149 -6.01 2.05 -3.75
CA GLN A 149 -6.82 3.27 -3.88
C GLN A 149 -7.50 3.39 -5.24
N GLU A 150 -6.77 3.13 -6.33
CA GLU A 150 -7.30 3.21 -7.69
C GLU A 150 -8.42 2.19 -7.88
N ALA A 151 -8.26 0.97 -7.37
CA ALA A 151 -9.28 -0.06 -7.41
C ALA A 151 -10.54 0.32 -6.61
N GLU A 152 -10.37 0.89 -5.40
CA GLU A 152 -11.49 1.24 -4.52
C GLU A 152 -12.21 2.53 -4.95
N THR A 153 -11.48 3.50 -5.51
CA THR A 153 -12.00 4.88 -5.67
C THR A 153 -11.82 5.47 -7.05
N GLY A 154 -11.10 4.80 -7.95
CA GLY A 154 -10.78 5.30 -9.29
C GLY A 154 -9.82 6.50 -9.29
N ARG A 155 -9.13 6.78 -8.18
CA ARG A 155 -8.19 7.91 -8.06
C ARG A 155 -6.77 7.50 -8.40
N ASP A 156 -6.08 8.36 -9.16
CA ASP A 156 -4.68 8.18 -9.52
C ASP A 156 -3.72 8.48 -8.36
N ASN A 157 -2.42 8.23 -8.60
CA ASN A 157 -1.34 8.33 -7.63
C ASN A 157 -0.88 9.77 -7.29
N ARG A 158 -1.53 10.82 -7.82
CA ARG A 158 -1.20 12.21 -7.46
C ARG A 158 -1.65 12.55 -6.05
N TYR A 159 -2.65 11.83 -5.56
CA TYR A 159 -3.27 12.03 -4.26
C TYR A 159 -3.20 10.76 -3.42
N ILE A 160 -3.12 10.95 -2.11
CA ILE A 160 -3.30 9.90 -1.12
C ILE A 160 -4.69 10.11 -0.51
N ASN A 161 -5.59 9.17 -0.78
CA ASN A 161 -6.95 9.18 -0.28
C ASN A 161 -7.00 8.57 1.12
N ILE A 162 -6.98 9.45 2.12
CA ILE A 162 -7.06 9.11 3.54
C ILE A 162 -8.36 8.35 3.86
N ALA A 163 -9.43 8.55 3.08
CA ALA A 163 -10.67 7.80 3.26
C ALA A 163 -10.45 6.29 3.04
N CYS A 164 -9.56 5.88 2.13
CA CYS A 164 -9.22 4.46 1.92
C CYS A 164 -8.59 3.83 3.16
N ILE A 165 -7.79 4.61 3.91
CA ILE A 165 -7.16 4.17 5.16
C ILE A 165 -8.24 3.99 6.22
N THR A 166 -9.11 4.96 6.39
CA THR A 166 -10.12 4.92 7.46
C THR A 166 -11.25 3.95 7.20
N GLU A 167 -11.66 3.77 5.94
CA GLU A 167 -12.63 2.74 5.55
C GLU A 167 -12.05 1.35 5.78
N PHE A 168 -10.78 1.14 5.40
CA PHE A 168 -10.08 -0.10 5.69
C PHE A 168 -10.11 -0.44 7.19
N MET A 169 -9.87 0.53 8.07
CA MET A 169 -9.95 0.28 9.52
C MET A 169 -11.34 -0.12 9.97
N ALA A 170 -12.36 0.60 9.50
CA ALA A 170 -13.75 0.34 9.85
C ALA A 170 -14.19 -1.07 9.42
N CYS A 171 -13.87 -1.46 8.18
CA CYS A 171 -14.18 -2.78 7.64
C CYS A 171 -13.43 -3.92 8.35
N ASN A 172 -12.31 -3.61 9.02
CA ASN A 172 -11.44 -4.60 9.64
C ASN A 172 -11.46 -4.56 11.18
N GLY A 173 -12.39 -3.80 11.77
CA GLY A 173 -12.57 -3.74 13.22
C GLY A 173 -11.37 -3.15 13.95
N LEU A 174 -10.55 -2.35 13.26
CA LEU A 174 -9.38 -1.70 13.88
C LEU A 174 -9.80 -0.46 14.68
N GLY A 175 -10.94 0.13 14.33
CA GLY A 175 -11.49 1.37 14.89
C GLY A 175 -11.97 2.28 13.78
N TYR A 176 -12.30 3.53 14.12
CA TYR A 176 -12.70 4.54 13.15
C TYR A 176 -12.29 5.92 13.63
N VAL A 177 -12.09 6.83 12.68
CA VAL A 177 -11.77 8.23 12.94
C VAL A 177 -13.07 9.02 12.87
N LYS A 178 -13.45 9.64 13.99
CA LYS A 178 -14.54 10.61 14.10
C LYS A 178 -13.99 12.02 13.93
N TYR A 179 -14.80 12.91 13.40
CA TYR A 179 -14.52 14.35 13.43
C TYR A 179 -15.54 15.06 14.31
N ASN A 180 -15.04 15.86 15.25
CA ASN A 180 -15.86 16.73 16.04
C ASN A 180 -15.85 18.13 15.44
N ARG A 181 -16.98 18.52 14.82
CA ARG A 181 -17.20 19.85 14.26
C ARG A 181 -17.07 20.97 15.28
N ALA A 182 -17.43 20.74 16.54
CA ALA A 182 -17.40 21.78 17.57
C ALA A 182 -15.98 22.17 17.97
N THR A 183 -15.05 21.21 17.88
CA THR A 183 -13.64 21.42 18.25
C THR A 183 -12.71 21.48 17.05
N ASP A 184 -13.22 21.22 15.84
CA ASP A 184 -12.45 21.09 14.60
C ASP A 184 -11.29 20.08 14.75
N LYS A 185 -11.59 18.91 15.33
CA LYS A 185 -10.60 17.88 15.64
C LYS A 185 -11.04 16.49 15.24
N LEU A 186 -10.06 15.67 14.86
CA LEU A 186 -10.24 14.24 14.62
C LEU A 186 -10.00 13.47 15.92
N TYR A 187 -10.78 12.43 16.14
CA TYR A 187 -10.74 11.57 17.32
C TYR A 187 -10.77 10.12 16.87
N TYR A 188 -10.05 9.28 17.59
CA TYR A 188 -10.06 7.85 17.33
C TYR A 188 -11.00 7.13 18.28
N ASP A 189 -11.93 6.36 17.73
CA ASP A 189 -12.83 5.52 18.52
C ASP A 189 -12.57 4.05 18.19
N HIS A 190 -11.87 3.40 19.13
CA HIS A 190 -11.52 1.98 19.05
C HIS A 190 -12.73 1.04 19.19
N LYS A 191 -13.86 1.50 19.71
CA LYS A 191 -14.96 0.63 20.14
C LYS A 191 -16.07 0.50 19.09
N CYS A 192 -16.02 1.24 17.99
CA CYS A 192 -17.09 1.24 16.98
C CYS A 192 -18.48 1.53 17.58
N THR A 193 -18.54 2.34 18.65
CA THR A 193 -19.72 2.39 19.53
C THR A 193 -20.89 3.23 19.04
N ASP A 194 -20.73 4.07 18.01
CA ASP A 194 -21.81 4.93 17.52
C ASP A 194 -21.91 4.88 15.99
N PHE A 195 -23.08 4.48 15.49
CA PHE A 195 -23.52 4.63 14.10
C PHE A 195 -24.69 5.61 14.03
#